data_AF-A0A426WDS2-F1
#
_entry.id   AF-A0A426WDS2-F1
#
_cell.length_a   1.000
_cell.length_b   1.000
_cell.length_c   1.000
_cell.angle_alpha   90.00
_cell.angle_beta   90.00
_cell.angle_gamma   90.00
#
_symmetry.space_group_name_H-M   'P 1'
#
loop_
_entity.id
_entity.type
_entity.pdbx_description
1 polymer ?
#
loop_
_entity_poly.entity_id
_entity_poly.type
_entity_poly.pdbx_seq_one_letter_code
_entity_poly.pdbx_strand_id
1 'polypeptide(L)'
;MNIVVVDSGRLAGEPDFPEVDYPKFGWLQFVELDPAGLIEACWRADIVVSVSTPIDKAVLDEAFKLRLIVVAGEEAGHIDFKTAGSRGIEVCNVPGLNPDDPAQSQQICNQVIANIDAFLKGDVLNRVVPNEV
;
A
#
# COMPACT_ATOMS: atom_id res chain seq x y z
N MET A 1 -12.90 7.57 4.84
CA MET A 1 -11.60 6.88 4.83
C MET A 1 -10.83 7.35 3.62
N ASN A 2 -9.52 7.50 3.70
CA ASN A 2 -8.65 7.92 2.61
C ASN A 2 -7.68 6.80 2.25
N ILE A 3 -7.65 6.46 0.96
CA ILE A 3 -6.73 5.49 0.37
C ILE A 3 -5.80 6.25 -0.56
N VAL A 4 -4.50 6.06 -0.39
CA VAL A 4 -3.47 6.78 -1.14
C VAL A 4 -2.54 5.80 -1.84
N VAL A 5 -2.45 5.87 -3.16
CA VAL A 5 -1.45 5.17 -3.98
C VAL A 5 -0.33 6.15 -4.28
N VAL A 6 0.88 5.88 -3.77
CA VAL A 6 1.96 6.88 -3.74
C VAL A 6 2.84 6.88 -4.99
N ASP A 7 2.89 5.78 -5.74
CA ASP A 7 3.84 5.56 -6.83
C ASP A 7 3.31 4.63 -7.93
N SER A 8 2.07 4.85 -8.36
CA SER A 8 1.41 4.03 -9.40
C SER A 8 2.18 3.97 -10.73
N GLY A 9 3.05 4.94 -11.02
CA GLY A 9 3.93 4.94 -12.19
C GLY A 9 4.97 3.82 -12.20
N ARG A 10 5.13 3.11 -11.08
CA ARG A 10 6.03 1.96 -10.95
C ARG A 10 5.36 0.63 -11.29
N LEU A 11 4.08 0.63 -11.67
CA LEU A 11 3.40 -0.53 -12.27
C LEU A 11 3.51 -0.46 -13.79
N ALA A 12 3.95 -1.54 -14.43
CA ALA A 12 4.07 -1.62 -15.88
C ALA A 12 2.70 -1.76 -16.57
N GLY A 13 2.56 -1.25 -17.81
CA GLY A 13 1.41 -1.58 -18.66
C GLY A 13 0.09 -0.86 -18.36
N GLU A 14 0.13 0.26 -17.63
CA GLU A 14 -1.03 1.13 -17.35
C GLU A 14 -2.25 0.37 -16.77
N PRO A 15 -2.08 -0.41 -15.68
CA PRO A 15 -3.20 -1.13 -15.07
C PRO A 15 -4.17 -0.15 -14.38
N ASP A 16 -5.39 -0.62 -14.15
CA ASP A 16 -6.40 0.12 -13.40
C ASP A 16 -6.73 -0.55 -12.08
N PHE A 17 -6.90 0.25 -11.02
CA PHE A 17 -7.33 -0.25 -9.72
C PHE A 17 -8.87 -0.39 -9.72
N PRO A 18 -9.42 -1.61 -9.51
CA PRO A 18 -10.87 -1.76 -9.45
C PRO A 18 -11.47 -1.03 -8.24
N GLU A 19 -12.79 -0.91 -8.23
CA GLU A 19 -13.53 -0.24 -7.16
C GLU A 19 -13.37 -0.98 -5.82
N VAL A 20 -13.15 -0.22 -4.75
CA VAL A 20 -13.13 -0.72 -3.38
C VAL A 20 -14.57 -0.95 -2.91
N ASP A 21 -14.84 -2.11 -2.31
CA ASP A 21 -16.14 -2.47 -1.74
C ASP A 21 -16.38 -1.74 -0.41
N TYR A 22 -16.53 -0.42 -0.47
CA TYR A 22 -16.76 0.43 0.69
C TYR A 22 -17.65 1.65 0.37
N PRO A 23 -18.71 1.94 1.14
CA PRO A 23 -19.72 2.94 0.76
C PRO A 23 -19.22 4.37 0.58
N LYS A 24 -18.13 4.76 1.26
CA LYS A 24 -17.58 6.13 1.19
C LYS A 24 -16.09 6.17 1.52
N PHE A 25 -15.29 6.41 0.50
CA PHE A 25 -13.84 6.62 0.61
C PHE A 25 -13.38 7.75 -0.31
N GLY A 26 -12.21 8.31 0.00
CA GLY A 26 -11.43 9.14 -0.92
C GLY A 26 -10.29 8.31 -1.49
N TRP A 27 -10.06 8.44 -2.80
CA TRP A 27 -8.97 7.82 -3.52
C TRP A 27 -8.03 8.90 -4.05
N LEU A 28 -6.77 8.84 -3.67
CA LEU A 28 -5.71 9.68 -4.22
C LEU A 28 -4.65 8.77 -4.83
N GLN A 29 -4.26 9.05 -6.07
CA GLN A 29 -3.28 8.26 -6.78
C GLN A 29 -2.27 9.20 -7.43
N PHE A 30 -1.00 8.92 -7.17
CA PHE A 30 0.13 9.66 -7.69
C PHE A 30 0.98 8.74 -8.58
N VAL A 31 1.50 9.28 -9.66
CA VAL A 31 2.45 8.56 -10.53
C VAL A 31 3.77 8.35 -9.78
N GLU A 32 4.23 9.41 -9.12
CA GLU A 32 5.40 9.43 -8.26
C GLU A 32 5.27 10.63 -7.31
N LEU A 33 5.87 10.53 -6.13
CA LEU A 33 5.96 11.60 -5.14
C LEU A 33 7.41 11.82 -4.73
N ASP A 34 7.78 13.07 -4.51
CA ASP A 34 8.99 13.40 -3.77
C ASP A 34 8.77 13.15 -2.25
N PRO A 35 9.83 13.18 -1.42
CA PRO A 35 9.70 12.90 0.01
C PRO A 35 8.75 13.84 0.76
N ALA A 36 8.64 15.11 0.37
CA ALA A 36 7.77 16.07 1.03
C ALA A 36 6.29 15.81 0.66
N GLY A 37 6.03 15.59 -0.62
CA GLY A 37 4.71 15.22 -1.14
C GLY A 37 4.24 13.86 -0.60
N LEU A 38 5.16 12.91 -0.39
CA LEU A 38 4.85 11.62 0.23
C LEU A 38 4.30 11.79 1.65
N ILE A 39 4.96 12.59 2.47
CA ILE A 39 4.51 12.90 3.84
C ILE A 39 3.16 13.61 3.81
N GLU A 40 3.01 14.63 2.95
CA GLU A 40 1.77 15.40 2.82
C GLU A 40 0.59 14.51 2.41
N ALA A 41 0.79 13.63 1.42
CA ALA A 41 -0.21 12.69 0.96
C ALA A 41 -0.57 11.65 2.05
N CYS A 42 0.43 11.18 2.81
CA CYS A 42 0.24 10.11 3.79
C CYS A 42 -0.32 10.58 5.15
N TRP A 43 -0.15 11.84 5.56
CA TRP A 43 -0.61 12.36 6.87
C TRP A 43 -2.01 11.85 7.21
N ARG A 44 -2.97 12.03 6.29
CA ARG A 44 -4.40 11.76 6.50
C ARG A 44 -4.85 10.40 5.93
N ALA A 45 -3.92 9.58 5.44
CA ALA A 45 -4.23 8.28 4.88
C ALA A 45 -4.66 7.32 5.99
N ASP A 46 -5.71 6.57 5.74
CA ASP A 46 -6.06 5.39 6.54
C ASP A 46 -5.38 4.14 5.97
N ILE A 47 -5.16 4.12 4.64
CA ILE A 47 -4.54 3.06 3.87
C ILE A 47 -3.55 3.68 2.87
N VAL A 48 -2.35 3.12 2.79
CA VAL A 48 -1.33 3.47 1.79
C VAL A 48 -1.05 2.26 0.90
N VAL A 49 -0.97 2.48 -0.40
CA VAL A 49 -0.50 1.51 -1.40
C VAL A 49 0.84 2.01 -1.94
N SER A 50 1.87 1.17 -1.89
CA SER A 50 3.21 1.47 -2.43
C SER A 50 3.71 0.30 -3.27
N VAL A 51 4.33 0.58 -4.41
CA VAL A 51 5.02 -0.43 -5.22
C VAL A 51 6.43 -0.64 -4.68
N SER A 52 7.20 0.44 -4.56
CA SER A 52 8.58 0.39 -4.07
C SER A 52 9.06 1.69 -3.42
N THR A 53 8.19 2.69 -3.27
CA THR A 53 8.53 3.95 -2.58
C THR A 53 8.74 3.67 -1.10
N PRO A 54 9.90 4.03 -0.52
CA PRO A 54 10.18 3.77 0.88
C PRO A 54 9.11 4.36 1.80
N ILE A 55 8.49 3.50 2.60
CA ILE A 55 7.58 3.91 3.68
C ILE A 55 8.34 3.73 4.98
N ASP A 56 9.20 4.71 5.26
CA ASP A 56 10.13 4.70 6.39
C ASP A 56 9.51 5.28 7.66
N LYS A 57 10.32 5.32 8.73
CA LYS A 57 9.92 5.91 10.01
C LYS A 57 9.39 7.34 9.89
N ALA A 58 9.98 8.19 9.05
CA ALA A 58 9.58 9.59 8.94
C ALA A 58 8.19 9.72 8.31
N VAL A 59 7.91 8.92 7.27
CA VAL A 59 6.56 8.85 6.66
C VAL A 59 5.55 8.31 7.67
N LEU A 60 5.91 7.22 8.37
CA LEU A 60 5.04 6.61 9.35
C LEU A 60 4.73 7.56 10.50
N ASP A 61 5.72 8.23 11.08
CA ASP A 61 5.52 9.13 12.23
C ASP A 61 4.49 10.24 11.95
N GLU A 62 4.39 10.72 10.70
CA GLU A 62 3.41 11.73 10.29
C GLU A 62 2.05 11.14 9.86
N ALA A 63 2.00 9.86 9.48
CA ALA A 63 0.78 9.17 9.03
C ALA A 63 -0.07 8.67 10.21
N PHE A 64 -0.57 9.58 11.05
CA PHE A 64 -1.22 9.26 12.34
C PHE A 64 -2.46 8.36 12.24
N LYS A 65 -3.14 8.34 11.09
CA LYS A 65 -4.36 7.54 10.86
C LYS A 65 -4.11 6.22 10.16
N LEU A 66 -2.88 5.97 9.72
CA LEU A 66 -2.55 4.81 8.92
C LEU A 66 -2.80 3.53 9.72
N ARG A 67 -3.53 2.59 9.11
CA ARG A 67 -3.83 1.27 9.70
C ARG A 67 -3.41 0.12 8.80
N LEU A 68 -3.27 0.35 7.51
CA LEU A 68 -2.89 -0.65 6.53
C LEU A 68 -1.90 -0.07 5.50
N ILE A 69 -0.86 -0.84 5.21
CA ILE A 69 0.03 -0.65 4.07
C ILE A 69 -0.14 -1.86 3.15
N VAL A 70 -0.40 -1.62 1.87
CA VAL A 70 -0.46 -2.67 0.85
C VAL A 70 0.68 -2.47 -0.14
N VAL A 71 1.60 -3.44 -0.19
CA VAL A 71 2.68 -3.47 -1.18
C VAL A 71 2.13 -4.05 -2.48
N ALA A 72 2.21 -3.28 -3.57
CA ALA A 72 1.78 -3.66 -4.91
C ALA A 72 2.86 -4.49 -5.61
N GLY A 73 3.22 -5.63 -5.03
CA GLY A 73 4.24 -6.56 -5.49
C GLY A 73 4.65 -7.53 -4.38
N GLU A 74 5.54 -8.48 -4.69
CA GLU A 74 6.03 -9.44 -3.70
C GLU A 74 6.99 -8.82 -2.67
N GLU A 75 7.89 -7.95 -3.13
CA GLU A 75 9.00 -7.41 -2.33
C GLU A 75 8.57 -6.24 -1.43
N ALA A 76 8.45 -6.51 -0.13
CA ALA A 76 8.04 -5.53 0.88
C ALA A 76 9.21 -4.91 1.68
N GLY A 77 10.46 -5.13 1.28
CA GLY A 77 11.65 -4.70 2.04
C GLY A 77 11.83 -3.17 2.21
N HIS A 78 11.08 -2.37 1.45
CA HIS A 78 11.10 -0.91 1.50
C HIS A 78 10.17 -0.32 2.60
N ILE A 79 9.53 -1.18 3.40
CA ILE A 79 8.64 -0.79 4.51
C ILE A 79 9.40 -0.90 5.84
N ASP A 80 9.31 0.14 6.68
CA ASP A 80 9.79 0.05 8.07
C ASP A 80 8.81 -0.76 8.93
N PHE A 81 8.98 -2.07 8.90
CA PHE A 81 8.20 -3.03 9.69
C PHE A 81 8.29 -2.82 11.20
N LYS A 82 9.41 -2.31 11.70
CA LYS A 82 9.58 -2.11 13.15
C LYS A 82 8.66 -1.00 13.62
N THR A 83 8.65 0.13 12.90
CA THR A 83 7.75 1.26 13.21
C THR A 83 6.31 0.87 12.94
N ALA A 84 6.01 0.22 11.81
CA ALA A 84 4.66 -0.25 11.47
C ALA A 84 4.08 -1.18 12.56
N GLY A 85 4.84 -2.23 12.94
CA GLY A 85 4.43 -3.18 13.97
C GLY A 85 4.26 -2.55 15.34
N SER A 86 5.17 -1.64 15.75
CA SER A 86 5.04 -0.91 17.03
C SER A 86 3.78 -0.06 17.14
N ARG A 87 3.22 0.34 16.00
CA ARG A 87 2.00 1.16 15.88
C ARG A 87 0.75 0.33 15.58
N GLY A 88 0.89 -0.99 15.43
CA GLY A 88 -0.22 -1.88 15.06
C GLY A 88 -0.71 -1.65 13.63
N ILE A 89 0.17 -1.20 12.73
CA ILE A 89 -0.14 -1.03 11.31
C ILE A 89 0.04 -2.39 10.63
N GLU A 90 -1.00 -2.84 9.94
CA GLU A 90 -0.96 -4.05 9.15
C GLU A 90 -0.18 -3.81 7.85
N VAL A 91 0.63 -4.78 7.44
CA VAL A 91 1.36 -4.74 6.17
C VAL A 91 1.01 -5.98 5.36
N CYS A 92 0.52 -5.78 4.14
CA CYS A 92 0.16 -6.82 3.19
C CYS A 92 0.98 -6.67 1.91
N ASN A 93 1.15 -7.75 1.15
CA ASN A 93 1.78 -7.69 -0.17
C ASN A 93 0.95 -8.44 -1.23
N VAL A 94 1.48 -8.51 -2.45
CA VAL A 94 0.93 -9.32 -3.54
C VAL A 94 1.95 -10.41 -3.90
N PRO A 95 1.84 -11.62 -3.33
CA PRO A 95 2.87 -12.65 -3.48
C PRO A 95 2.92 -13.23 -4.89
N GLY A 96 4.14 -13.50 -5.38
CA GLY A 96 4.37 -14.18 -6.66
C GLY A 96 4.18 -13.32 -7.90
N LEU A 97 3.94 -12.01 -7.74
CA LEU A 97 3.76 -11.08 -8.86
C LEU A 97 4.82 -9.98 -8.88
N ASN A 98 5.26 -9.67 -10.10
CA ASN A 98 6.27 -8.66 -10.40
C ASN A 98 5.61 -7.40 -10.99
N PRO A 99 5.69 -6.22 -10.33
CA PRO A 99 5.16 -4.97 -10.85
C PRO A 99 5.82 -4.47 -12.14
N ASP A 100 7.02 -4.95 -12.47
CA ASP A 100 7.72 -4.62 -13.73
C ASP A 100 7.17 -5.41 -14.94
N ASP A 101 6.35 -6.45 -14.70
CA ASP A 101 5.71 -7.23 -15.77
C ASP A 101 4.31 -6.64 -16.10
N PRO A 102 4.12 -6.05 -17.30
CA PRO A 102 2.82 -5.49 -17.68
C PRO A 102 1.71 -6.55 -17.75
N ALA A 103 2.05 -7.83 -18.00
CA ALA A 103 1.06 -8.90 -18.02
C ALA A 103 0.51 -9.24 -16.62
N GLN A 104 1.25 -8.87 -15.56
CA GLN A 104 0.89 -9.16 -14.17
C GLN A 104 0.27 -7.97 -13.45
N SER A 105 0.50 -6.75 -13.97
CA SER A 105 0.13 -5.50 -13.31
C SER A 105 -1.37 -5.36 -13.04
N GLN A 106 -2.24 -5.84 -13.94
CA GLN A 106 -3.68 -5.85 -13.65
C GLN A 106 -4.04 -6.83 -12.52
N GLN A 107 -3.37 -7.98 -12.44
CA GLN A 107 -3.58 -8.94 -11.36
C GLN A 107 -3.08 -8.36 -10.02
N ILE A 108 -2.01 -7.57 -10.03
CA ILE A 108 -1.54 -6.82 -8.86
C ILE A 108 -2.61 -5.84 -8.37
N CYS A 109 -3.15 -5.00 -9.27
CA CYS A 109 -4.23 -4.07 -8.91
C CYS A 109 -5.45 -4.78 -8.30
N ASN A 110 -5.86 -5.91 -8.90
CA ASN A 110 -6.97 -6.71 -8.37
C ASN A 110 -6.68 -7.24 -6.96
N GLN A 111 -5.47 -7.74 -6.72
CA GLN A 111 -5.09 -8.27 -5.41
C GLN A 111 -4.90 -7.18 -4.35
N VAL A 112 -4.40 -6.00 -4.74
CA VAL A 112 -4.34 -4.82 -3.85
C VAL A 112 -5.73 -4.48 -3.34
N ILE A 113 -6.72 -4.40 -4.23
CA ILE A 113 -8.11 -4.11 -3.84
C ILE A 113 -8.69 -5.24 -2.99
N ALA A 114 -8.44 -6.50 -3.32
CA ALA A 114 -8.86 -7.63 -2.48
C ALA A 114 -8.27 -7.58 -1.06
N ASN A 115 -7.00 -7.17 -0.90
CA ASN A 115 -6.36 -6.98 0.40
C ASN A 115 -7.04 -5.83 1.18
N ILE A 116 -7.35 -4.73 0.50
CA ILE A 116 -8.07 -3.58 1.09
C ILE A 116 -9.47 -4.00 1.55
N ASP A 117 -10.25 -4.65 0.68
CA ASP A 117 -11.61 -5.06 0.98
C ASP A 117 -11.67 -6.03 2.16
N ALA A 118 -10.73 -6.99 2.23
CA ALA A 118 -10.62 -7.89 3.36
C ALA A 118 -10.37 -7.11 4.67
N PHE A 119 -9.42 -6.16 4.66
CA PHE A 119 -9.14 -5.30 5.80
C PHE A 119 -10.37 -4.51 6.27
N LEU A 120 -11.15 -3.97 5.34
CA LEU A 120 -12.38 -3.24 5.66
C LEU A 120 -13.48 -4.14 6.24
N LYS A 121 -13.45 -5.43 5.92
CA LYS A 121 -14.35 -6.46 6.45
C LYS A 121 -13.84 -7.07 7.76
N GLY A 122 -12.69 -6.62 8.27
CA GLY A 122 -12.10 -7.07 9.54
C GLY A 122 -11.22 -8.30 9.42
N ASP A 123 -10.78 -8.65 8.21
CA ASP A 123 -9.84 -9.74 7.92
C ASP A 123 -8.52 -9.18 7.34
N VAL A 124 -7.44 -9.97 7.27
CA VAL A 124 -6.17 -9.52 6.68
C VAL A 124 -5.61 -10.60 5.75
N LEU A 125 -5.67 -10.33 4.44
CA LEU A 125 -5.08 -11.20 3.41
C LEU A 125 -3.62 -10.86 3.16
N ASN A 126 -2.81 -11.87 2.83
CA ASN A 126 -1.40 -11.71 2.43
C ASN A 126 -0.58 -10.87 3.43
N ARG A 127 -0.87 -11.02 4.73
CA ARG A 127 -0.13 -10.35 5.79
C ARG A 127 1.35 -10.72 5.68
N VAL A 128 2.20 -9.72 5.63
CA VAL A 128 3.65 -9.90 5.70
C VAL A 128 4.05 -9.94 7.16
N VAL A 129 4.54 -11.10 7.60
CA VAL A 129 5.18 -11.25 8.91
C VAL A 129 6.69 -11.16 8.67
N PRO A 130 7.36 -10.07 9.09
CA PRO A 130 8.80 -10.00 8.98
C PRO A 130 9.40 -11.12 9.82
N ASN A 131 10.31 -11.91 9.25
CA ASN A 131 11.04 -12.93 9.99
C ASN A 131 11.70 -12.26 11.21
N GLU A 132 11.49 -12.82 12.40
CA GLU A 132 12.23 -12.42 13.60
C GLU A 132 13.73 -12.54 13.28
N VAL A 133 14.41 -11.40 13.17
CA VAL A 133 15.87 -11.33 13.11
C VAL A 133 16.47 -11.63 14.48
#